data_AF-A0A9P3MKE2-F1
#
_entry.id   AF-A0A9P3MKE2-F1
#
_cell.length_a   1.000
_cell.length_b   1.000
_cell.length_c   1.000
_cell.angle_alpha   90.00
_cell.angle_beta   90.00
_cell.angle_gamma   90.00
#
_symmetry.space_group_name_H-M   'P 1'
#
loop_
_entity.id
_entity.type
_entity.pdbx_description
1 polymer ?
#
loop_
_entity_poly.entity_id
_entity_poly.type
_entity_poly.pdbx_seq_one_letter_code
_entity_poly.pdbx_strand_id
1 'polypeptide(L)'
;MDMKQRIEADGGTITSFVSLCGGLPAPGAADNPLAYKFSWNPRGALLAGRNSAVYKKDGALVAVKGEDLFASSQTLRLPHFPAFALEVLPNRDSLGYADYYGLSNPDRTVAAAADAAAAAAAVTAETMFRGTLRYEGFSSIMAGLAALGLFNQDPHPLLSVPRAAAAATKAEADPTAPATTEAPRDDDDAPLPAYPTYASFLHALVTTAGAADPAAAAASADRLVVDEDFDSADAVPAVLVAVQKRLEEIGLGKDAARVVNAVSWLGLAGNEDVPDGTSSCFDLLCHRMEERMKFGPSER
;
A
#
# COMPACT_ATOMS: atom_id res chain seq x y z
N MET A 1 40.97 -2.60 -4.08
CA MET A 1 40.66 -1.16 -4.02
C MET A 1 39.19 -0.99 -4.38
N ASP A 2 38.38 -0.53 -3.43
CA ASP A 2 36.96 -0.24 -3.67
C ASP A 2 36.80 0.98 -4.59
N MET A 3 35.57 1.28 -5.02
CA MET A 3 35.30 2.37 -5.98
C MET A 3 35.69 3.75 -5.43
N LYS A 4 35.39 4.03 -4.15
CA LYS A 4 35.68 5.32 -3.52
C LYS A 4 37.18 5.58 -3.45
N GLN A 5 37.94 4.58 -3.00
CA GLN A 5 39.40 4.66 -2.92
C GLN A 5 40.03 5.00 -4.27
N ARG A 6 39.51 4.45 -5.38
CA ARG A 6 40.01 4.77 -6.73
C ARG A 6 39.75 6.23 -7.09
N ILE A 7 38.52 6.70 -6.87
CA ILE A 7 38.14 8.11 -7.14
C ILE A 7 39.06 9.06 -6.36
N GLU A 8 39.28 8.78 -5.07
CA GLU A 8 40.12 9.61 -4.21
C GLU A 8 41.61 9.55 -4.58
N ALA A 9 42.11 8.36 -4.96
CA ALA A 9 43.48 8.20 -5.44
C ALA A 9 43.75 8.99 -6.73
N ASP A 10 42.73 9.16 -7.57
CA ASP A 10 42.76 9.98 -8.78
C ASP A 10 42.51 11.47 -8.49
N GLY A 11 42.41 11.87 -7.21
CA GLY A 11 42.16 13.26 -6.78
C GLY A 11 40.72 13.74 -6.96
N GLY A 12 39.79 12.83 -7.25
CA GLY A 12 38.37 13.10 -7.41
C GLY A 12 37.62 13.17 -6.08
N THR A 13 36.44 13.77 -6.12
CA THR A 13 35.50 13.84 -4.97
C THR A 13 34.14 13.29 -5.37
N ILE A 14 33.45 12.66 -4.41
CA ILE A 14 32.10 12.13 -4.63
C ILE A 14 31.10 13.27 -4.46
N THR A 15 30.49 13.72 -5.56
CA THR A 15 29.46 14.77 -5.55
C THR A 15 28.05 14.22 -5.37
N SER A 16 27.82 12.97 -5.76
CA SER A 16 26.51 12.31 -5.67
C SER A 16 26.67 10.83 -5.33
N PHE A 17 25.91 10.37 -4.33
CA PHE A 17 25.77 8.96 -3.96
C PHE A 17 24.30 8.56 -4.06
N VAL A 18 24.02 7.58 -4.93
CA VAL A 18 22.68 7.01 -5.13
C VAL A 18 22.79 5.49 -5.05
N SER A 19 22.07 4.88 -4.12
CA SER A 19 22.02 3.43 -3.95
C SER A 19 20.58 2.93 -4.01
N LEU A 20 20.27 2.14 -5.04
CA LEU A 20 18.94 1.60 -5.30
C LEU A 20 18.98 0.08 -5.22
N CYS A 21 17.98 -0.52 -4.58
CA CYS A 21 17.87 -1.98 -4.49
C CYS A 21 16.41 -2.42 -4.43
N GLY A 22 16.09 -3.57 -5.00
CA GLY A 22 14.79 -4.21 -4.86
C GLY A 22 14.88 -5.71 -5.07
N GLY A 23 14.26 -6.48 -4.17
CA GLY A 23 13.94 -7.88 -4.42
C GLY A 23 12.59 -7.92 -5.12
N LEU A 24 12.59 -8.20 -6.41
CA LEU A 24 11.40 -8.23 -7.26
C LEU A 24 11.30 -9.59 -7.95
N PRO A 25 10.10 -10.06 -8.30
CA PRO A 25 9.97 -11.20 -9.19
C PRO A 25 10.67 -10.91 -10.52
N ALA A 26 11.21 -11.96 -11.14
CA ALA A 26 11.65 -11.91 -12.52
C ALA A 26 10.50 -11.43 -13.41
N PRO A 27 10.77 -10.74 -14.53
CA PRO A 27 9.71 -10.14 -15.36
C PRO A 27 8.61 -11.13 -15.78
N GLY A 28 8.95 -12.39 -16.07
CA GLY A 28 7.97 -13.42 -16.43
C GLY A 28 7.10 -13.94 -15.28
N ALA A 29 7.45 -13.61 -14.02
CA ALA A 29 6.68 -13.95 -12.81
C ALA A 29 6.03 -12.70 -12.17
N ALA A 30 6.16 -11.54 -12.79
CA ALA A 30 5.54 -10.28 -12.37
C ALA A 30 4.13 -10.13 -12.98
N ASP A 31 3.32 -11.18 -12.82
CA ASP A 31 2.06 -11.44 -13.54
C ASP A 31 0.80 -11.11 -12.72
N ASN A 32 0.92 -10.19 -11.76
CA ASN A 32 -0.20 -9.70 -10.95
C ASN A 32 -0.27 -8.17 -11.00
N PRO A 33 -1.40 -7.55 -10.60
CA PRO A 33 -1.57 -6.09 -10.72
C PRO A 33 -0.50 -5.26 -10.01
N LEU A 34 0.11 -5.78 -8.94
CA LEU A 34 1.18 -5.11 -8.19
C LEU A 34 2.57 -5.41 -8.75
N ALA A 35 2.70 -6.32 -9.72
CA ALA A 35 3.95 -6.83 -10.25
C ALA A 35 4.93 -7.26 -9.13
N TYR A 36 4.41 -7.76 -8.01
CA TYR A 36 5.19 -8.05 -6.81
C TYR A 36 4.75 -9.37 -6.18
N LYS A 37 5.70 -10.08 -5.56
CA LYS A 37 5.46 -11.31 -4.81
C LYS A 37 6.27 -11.28 -3.52
N PHE A 38 5.69 -11.78 -2.44
CA PHE A 38 6.32 -11.79 -1.13
C PHE A 38 7.26 -12.98 -0.98
N SER A 39 8.53 -12.70 -0.68
CA SER A 39 9.53 -13.68 -0.20
C SER A 39 9.71 -13.65 1.32
N TRP A 40 8.96 -12.79 2.00
CA TRP A 40 9.02 -12.54 3.45
C TRP A 40 7.65 -12.02 3.94
N ASN A 41 7.47 -11.88 5.26
CA ASN A 41 6.17 -11.55 5.86
C ASN A 41 5.54 -10.27 5.27
N PRO A 42 4.35 -10.36 4.62
CA PRO A 42 3.65 -9.21 4.01
C PRO A 42 3.38 -8.07 4.99
N ARG A 43 3.12 -8.38 6.26
CA ARG A 43 2.90 -7.38 7.32
C ARG A 43 4.09 -6.43 7.41
N GLY A 44 5.30 -6.98 7.48
CA GLY A 44 6.52 -6.19 7.58
C GLY A 44 6.76 -5.35 6.32
N ALA A 45 6.38 -5.88 5.15
CA ALA A 45 6.53 -5.19 3.87
C ALA A 45 5.60 -3.99 3.74
N LEU A 46 4.33 -4.15 4.15
CA LEU A 46 3.35 -3.08 4.14
C LEU A 46 3.69 -2.01 5.18
N LEU A 47 4.11 -2.40 6.38
CA LEU A 47 4.61 -1.46 7.39
C LEU A 47 5.85 -0.71 6.89
N ALA A 48 6.73 -1.40 6.15
CA ALA A 48 7.90 -0.75 5.57
C ALA A 48 7.53 0.36 4.58
N GLY A 49 6.43 0.17 3.84
CA GLY A 49 5.83 1.15 2.94
C GLY A 49 5.20 2.38 3.62
N ARG A 50 5.23 2.46 4.96
CA ARG A 50 4.78 3.63 5.74
C ARG A 50 5.88 4.26 6.58
N ASN A 51 7.15 3.90 6.35
CA ASN A 51 8.24 4.59 7.02
C ASN A 51 8.49 5.96 6.39
N SER A 52 8.61 7.00 7.21
CA SER A 52 9.16 8.27 6.75
C SER A 52 10.57 8.09 6.19
N ALA A 53 10.94 8.94 5.25
CA ALA A 53 12.27 8.94 4.64
C ALA A 53 12.90 10.33 4.71
N VAL A 54 14.23 10.37 4.83
CA VAL A 54 15.01 11.60 4.83
C VAL A 54 16.30 11.40 4.05
N TYR A 55 16.61 12.34 3.17
CA TYR A 55 17.76 12.27 2.27
C TYR A 55 18.21 13.66 1.83
N LYS A 56 19.37 13.73 1.17
CA LYS A 56 19.88 14.96 0.58
C LYS A 56 19.84 14.85 -0.94
N LYS A 57 19.32 15.85 -1.62
CA LYS A 57 19.27 15.93 -3.08
C LYS A 57 19.62 17.34 -3.53
N ASP A 58 20.60 17.45 -4.41
CA ASP A 58 21.04 18.72 -5.02
C ASP A 58 21.34 19.80 -3.95
N GLY A 59 22.00 19.38 -2.86
CA GLY A 59 22.36 20.23 -1.73
C GLY A 59 21.25 20.41 -0.68
N ALA A 60 19.99 20.09 -1.00
CA ALA A 60 18.84 20.31 -0.13
C ALA A 60 18.44 19.07 0.67
N LEU A 61 17.99 19.28 1.91
CA LEU A 61 17.33 18.26 2.72
C LEU A 61 15.93 18.00 2.15
N VAL A 62 15.61 16.72 1.94
CA VAL A 62 14.28 16.26 1.58
C VAL A 62 13.77 15.32 2.65
N ALA A 63 12.59 15.59 3.18
CA ALA A 63 11.87 14.75 4.12
C ALA A 63 10.53 14.33 3.52
N VAL A 64 10.25 13.03 3.53
CA VAL A 64 9.01 12.43 3.07
C VAL A 64 8.35 11.77 4.27
N LYS A 65 7.09 12.14 4.54
CA LYS A 65 6.33 11.49 5.61
C LYS A 65 5.93 10.09 5.20
N GLY A 66 5.77 9.21 6.19
CA GLY A 66 5.33 7.84 5.94
C GLY A 66 4.00 7.70 5.20
N GLU A 67 3.06 8.64 5.41
CA GLU A 67 1.78 8.70 4.69
C GLU A 67 1.93 9.05 3.21
N ASP A 68 2.97 9.80 2.85
CA ASP A 68 3.24 10.27 1.50
C ASP A 68 4.23 9.36 0.74
N LEU A 69 4.73 8.29 1.36
CA LEU A 69 5.85 7.52 0.82
C LEU A 69 5.55 6.94 -0.57
N PHE A 70 4.39 6.31 -0.75
CA PHE A 70 3.99 5.77 -2.06
C PHE A 70 3.75 6.89 -3.09
N ALA A 71 3.14 8.00 -2.67
CA ALA A 71 2.91 9.16 -3.52
C ALA A 71 4.21 9.86 -3.94
N SER A 72 5.29 9.71 -3.16
CA SER A 72 6.62 10.26 -3.45
C SER A 72 7.43 9.45 -4.47
N SER A 73 6.91 8.30 -4.90
CA SER A 73 7.60 7.43 -5.85
C SER A 73 7.92 8.16 -7.16
N GLN A 74 9.07 7.83 -7.76
CA GLN A 74 9.50 8.42 -9.02
C GLN A 74 9.73 7.32 -10.05
N THR A 75 9.25 7.54 -11.27
CA THR A 75 9.56 6.68 -12.41
C THR A 75 11.07 6.62 -12.64
N LEU A 76 11.60 5.41 -12.78
CA LEU A 76 12.99 5.15 -13.09
C LEU A 76 13.08 4.40 -14.42
N ARG A 77 13.76 5.01 -15.38
CA ARG A 77 14.14 4.36 -16.63
C ARG A 77 15.65 4.23 -16.67
N LEU A 78 16.11 3.00 -16.86
CA LEU A 78 17.52 2.68 -16.98
C LEU A 78 17.89 2.62 -18.46
N PRO A 79 18.73 3.53 -19.00
CA PRO A 79 19.06 3.55 -20.42
C PRO A 79 19.64 2.23 -20.94
N HIS A 80 20.41 1.53 -20.10
CA HIS A 80 21.05 0.26 -20.43
C HIS A 80 20.14 -0.96 -20.20
N PHE A 81 18.98 -0.76 -19.59
CA PHE A 81 18.00 -1.81 -19.28
C PHE A 81 16.57 -1.33 -19.65
N PRO A 82 16.31 -1.02 -20.94
CA PRO A 82 15.09 -0.34 -21.36
C PRO A 82 13.82 -1.17 -21.14
N ALA A 83 13.94 -2.50 -21.03
CA ALA A 83 12.82 -3.40 -20.75
C ALA A 83 12.29 -3.29 -19.31
N PHE A 84 13.07 -2.69 -18.39
CA PHE A 84 12.66 -2.55 -16.99
C PHE A 84 11.93 -1.23 -16.79
N ALA A 85 10.59 -1.31 -16.67
CA ALA A 85 9.76 -0.21 -16.20
C ALA A 85 9.75 -0.20 -14.67
N LEU A 86 10.64 0.61 -14.08
CA LEU A 86 10.82 0.68 -12.63
C LEU A 86 10.29 1.99 -12.07
N GLU A 87 10.09 1.98 -10.76
CA GLU A 87 9.89 3.14 -9.91
C GLU A 87 10.77 3.03 -8.67
N VAL A 88 11.06 4.16 -8.04
CA VAL A 88 11.88 4.24 -6.84
C VAL A 88 11.15 4.93 -5.70
N LEU A 89 11.17 4.31 -4.52
CA LEU A 89 10.72 4.91 -3.27
C LEU A 89 11.93 5.28 -2.41
N PRO A 90 11.95 6.47 -1.79
CA PRO A 90 12.93 6.79 -0.75
C PRO A 90 12.92 5.75 0.37
N ASN A 91 14.09 5.42 0.95
CA ASN A 91 14.20 4.39 1.97
C ASN A 91 14.76 4.94 3.29
N ARG A 92 13.87 5.16 4.27
CA ARG A 92 14.19 5.60 5.64
C ARG A 92 15.22 6.76 5.63
N ASP A 93 16.15 6.74 6.56
CA ASP A 93 17.24 7.71 6.63
C ASP A 93 18.40 7.31 5.71
N SER A 94 18.69 8.15 4.71
CA SER A 94 19.86 8.04 3.86
C SER A 94 21.09 8.73 4.45
N LEU A 95 20.89 9.80 5.24
CA LEU A 95 21.97 10.64 5.78
C LEU A 95 22.84 9.87 6.76
N GLY A 96 22.23 9.04 7.62
CA GLY A 96 22.94 8.20 8.58
C GLY A 96 23.99 7.25 7.98
N TYR A 97 23.96 7.02 6.66
CA TYR A 97 24.95 6.21 5.97
C TYR A 97 26.20 6.97 5.53
N ALA A 98 26.18 8.31 5.58
CA ALA A 98 27.30 9.12 5.10
C ALA A 98 28.59 8.84 5.90
N ASP A 99 28.50 8.67 7.22
CA ASP A 99 29.65 8.35 8.06
C ASP A 99 30.29 7.01 7.65
N TYR A 100 29.46 5.98 7.44
CA TYR A 100 29.91 4.65 7.02
C TYR A 100 30.60 4.65 5.66
N TYR A 101 30.17 5.53 4.75
CA TYR A 101 30.77 5.65 3.42
C TYR A 101 31.89 6.69 3.36
N GLY A 102 32.24 7.34 4.47
CA GLY A 102 33.23 8.41 4.50
C GLY A 102 32.81 9.61 3.66
N LEU A 103 31.50 9.91 3.64
CA LEU A 103 30.86 11.03 2.94
C LEU A 103 30.37 12.11 3.91
N SER A 104 30.94 12.15 5.11
CA SER A 104 30.66 13.17 6.12
C SER A 104 31.86 14.05 6.34
N ASN A 105 31.59 15.29 6.78
CA ASN A 105 32.62 16.22 7.16
C ASN A 105 33.44 15.65 8.35
N PRO A 106 34.77 15.61 8.27
CA PRO A 106 35.63 15.12 9.37
C PRO A 106 35.40 15.84 10.70
N ASP A 107 35.08 17.14 10.66
CA ASP A 107 34.86 17.98 11.84
C ASP A 107 33.39 17.96 12.31
N ARG A 108 32.50 17.37 11.52
CA ARG A 108 31.05 17.33 11.79
C ARG A 108 30.44 16.10 11.15
N THR A 109 30.46 14.98 11.88
CA THR A 109 29.85 13.72 11.43
C THR A 109 28.33 13.77 11.49
N VAL A 110 27.66 12.91 10.73
CA VAL A 110 26.20 12.79 10.78
C VAL A 110 25.73 12.24 12.12
N ALA A 111 26.47 11.28 12.70
CA ALA A 111 26.15 10.72 14.01
C ALA A 111 26.15 11.76 15.15
N ALA A 112 26.91 12.85 15.00
CA ALA A 112 26.96 13.95 15.97
C ALA A 112 25.95 15.06 15.69
N ALA A 113 25.16 14.97 14.61
CA ALA A 113 24.20 15.99 14.24
C ALA A 113 22.99 16.02 15.17
N ALA A 114 22.52 17.23 15.52
CA ALA A 114 21.39 17.42 16.42
C ALA A 114 20.02 17.13 15.75
N ASP A 115 19.95 17.29 14.42
CA ASP A 115 18.75 17.12 13.63
C ASP A 115 19.08 16.77 12.17
N ALA A 116 18.04 16.53 11.36
CA ALA A 116 18.18 16.16 9.96
C ALA A 116 18.82 17.26 9.09
N ALA A 117 18.64 18.55 9.43
CA ALA A 117 19.24 19.64 8.67
C ALA A 117 20.75 19.74 8.95
N ALA A 118 21.14 19.61 10.21
CA ALA A 118 22.54 19.49 10.61
C ALA A 118 23.18 18.23 10.00
N ALA A 119 22.46 17.11 9.95
CA ALA A 119 22.92 15.89 9.30
C ALA A 119 23.14 16.09 7.80
N ALA A 120 22.20 16.70 7.07
CA ALA A 120 22.38 16.98 5.64
C ALA A 120 23.53 17.96 5.36
N ALA A 121 23.74 18.94 6.24
CA ALA A 121 24.88 19.87 6.15
C ALA A 121 26.22 19.19 6.45
N ALA A 122 26.23 18.13 7.25
CA ALA A 122 27.41 17.31 7.53
C ALA A 122 27.81 16.41 6.35
N VAL A 123 26.86 16.01 5.49
CA VAL A 123 27.15 15.22 4.29
C VAL A 123 27.92 16.06 3.26
N THR A 124 29.08 15.58 2.81
CA THR A 124 29.95 16.27 1.84
C THR A 124 29.40 16.21 0.41
N ALA A 125 28.80 15.09 0.02
CA ALA A 125 28.12 14.98 -1.28
C ALA A 125 26.90 15.92 -1.34
N GLU A 126 26.62 16.45 -2.53
CA GLU A 126 25.42 17.26 -2.79
C GLU A 126 24.16 16.38 -2.78
N THR A 127 24.28 15.12 -3.21
CA THR A 127 23.20 14.14 -3.19
C THR A 127 23.63 12.90 -2.42
N MET A 128 22.78 12.47 -1.48
CA MET A 128 22.92 11.25 -0.70
C MET A 128 21.54 10.59 -0.61
N PHE A 129 21.30 9.60 -1.46
CA PHE A 129 20.01 8.97 -1.61
C PHE A 129 20.10 7.45 -1.58
N ARG A 130 19.24 6.84 -0.77
CA ARG A 130 19.00 5.39 -0.77
C ARG A 130 17.53 5.15 -1.07
N GLY A 131 17.28 4.21 -1.99
CA GLY A 131 15.93 3.94 -2.49
C GLY A 131 15.63 2.47 -2.67
N THR A 132 14.33 2.16 -2.63
CA THR A 132 13.78 0.84 -2.88
C THR A 132 13.18 0.81 -4.29
N LEU A 133 13.56 -0.18 -5.10
CA LEU A 133 13.01 -0.38 -6.44
C LEU A 133 11.71 -1.19 -6.38
N ARG A 134 10.76 -0.81 -7.23
CA ARG A 134 9.53 -1.55 -7.57
C ARG A 134 9.31 -1.50 -9.08
N TYR A 135 8.48 -2.38 -9.60
CA TYR A 135 7.95 -2.20 -10.96
C TYR A 135 6.93 -1.07 -10.95
N GLU A 136 6.85 -0.35 -12.06
CA GLU A 136 5.99 0.80 -12.20
C GLU A 136 4.51 0.46 -12.01
N GLY A 137 3.81 1.28 -11.22
CA GLY A 137 2.39 1.13 -10.91
C GLY A 137 2.15 0.49 -9.54
N PHE A 138 3.15 -0.14 -8.94
CA PHE A 138 3.06 -0.66 -7.58
C PHE A 138 2.65 0.45 -6.60
N SER A 139 3.35 1.58 -6.60
CA SER A 139 3.13 2.65 -5.62
C SER A 139 1.78 3.33 -5.80
N SER A 140 1.28 3.50 -7.02
CA SER A 140 -0.04 4.12 -7.22
C SER A 140 -1.17 3.21 -6.74
N ILE A 141 -1.05 1.90 -6.94
CA ILE A 141 -1.97 0.92 -6.37
C ILE A 141 -1.90 0.95 -4.84
N MET A 142 -0.70 0.88 -4.25
CA MET A 142 -0.53 0.89 -2.79
C MET A 142 -1.05 2.18 -2.15
N ALA A 143 -0.84 3.34 -2.80
CA ALA A 143 -1.39 4.62 -2.38
C ALA A 143 -2.92 4.61 -2.43
N GLY A 144 -3.52 4.08 -3.49
CA GLY A 144 -4.96 3.92 -3.60
C GLY A 144 -5.56 3.03 -2.51
N LEU A 145 -4.94 1.86 -2.25
CA LEU A 145 -5.36 0.98 -1.16
C LEU A 145 -5.24 1.66 0.21
N ALA A 146 -4.18 2.44 0.44
CA ALA A 146 -4.02 3.23 1.66
C ALA A 146 -5.10 4.32 1.80
N ALA A 147 -5.40 5.03 0.72
CA ALA A 147 -6.42 6.08 0.68
C ALA A 147 -7.86 5.53 0.88
N LEU A 148 -8.10 4.27 0.52
CA LEU A 148 -9.34 3.55 0.84
C LEU A 148 -9.42 3.10 2.31
N GLY A 149 -8.38 3.32 3.12
CA GLY A 149 -8.36 2.95 4.53
C GLY A 149 -7.88 1.53 4.82
N LEU A 150 -7.47 0.76 3.79
CA LEU A 150 -7.02 -0.63 3.97
C LEU A 150 -5.72 -0.78 4.75
N PHE A 151 -5.03 0.34 5.03
CA PHE A 151 -3.84 0.39 5.89
C PHE A 151 -4.14 0.75 7.34
N ASN A 152 -5.42 0.88 7.74
CA ASN A 152 -5.79 1.13 9.13
C ASN A 152 -5.57 -0.13 9.99
N GLN A 153 -4.79 0.03 11.06
CA GLN A 153 -4.44 -1.02 12.01
C GLN A 153 -5.36 -1.05 13.24
N ASP A 154 -6.21 -0.04 13.41
CA ASP A 154 -7.15 0.01 14.52
C ASP A 154 -8.21 -1.09 14.36
N PRO A 155 -8.67 -1.70 15.48
CA PRO A 155 -9.77 -2.63 15.45
C PRO A 155 -11.01 -2.02 14.78
N HIS A 156 -11.56 -2.70 13.77
CA HIS A 156 -12.75 -2.24 13.09
C HIS A 156 -14.00 -2.89 13.72
N PRO A 157 -15.08 -2.12 14.03
CA PRO A 157 -16.28 -2.67 14.66
C PRO A 157 -16.89 -3.86 13.91
N LEU A 158 -16.96 -3.79 12.57
CA LEU A 158 -17.47 -4.88 11.73
C LEU A 158 -16.60 -6.14 11.71
N LEU A 159 -15.32 -6.04 12.08
CA LEU A 159 -14.37 -7.16 12.11
C LEU A 159 -14.19 -7.74 13.52
N SER A 160 -14.60 -6.99 14.54
CA SER A 160 -14.43 -7.35 15.96
C SER A 160 -15.50 -8.32 16.47
N VAL A 161 -16.43 -8.76 15.61
CA VAL A 161 -17.53 -9.67 15.95
C VAL A 161 -17.08 -11.12 15.69
N PRO A 162 -17.06 -12.01 16.70
CA PRO A 162 -16.72 -13.41 16.49
C PRO A 162 -17.71 -14.11 15.55
N ARG A 163 -17.22 -14.86 14.56
CA ARG A 163 -18.07 -15.58 13.59
C ARG A 163 -19.02 -16.59 14.23
N ALA A 164 -18.60 -17.26 15.30
CA ALA A 164 -19.46 -18.15 16.07
C ALA A 164 -20.68 -17.43 16.69
N ALA A 165 -20.49 -16.20 17.16
CA ALA A 165 -21.57 -15.37 17.69
C ALA A 165 -22.53 -14.90 16.57
N ALA A 166 -22.00 -14.60 15.38
CA ALA A 166 -22.79 -14.20 14.21
C ALA A 166 -23.50 -15.38 13.50
N ALA A 167 -23.01 -16.61 13.67
CA ALA A 167 -23.64 -17.81 13.11
C ALA A 167 -24.85 -18.28 13.95
N ALA A 168 -24.79 -18.12 15.27
CA ALA A 168 -25.89 -18.44 16.17
C ALA A 168 -27.17 -17.63 15.87
N THR A 169 -27.01 -16.36 15.48
CA THR A 169 -28.13 -15.48 15.09
C THR A 169 -28.73 -15.80 13.72
N LYS A 170 -27.97 -16.40 12.80
CA LYS A 170 -28.50 -16.81 11.48
C LYS A 170 -29.39 -18.06 11.58
N ALA A 171 -29.19 -18.90 12.59
CA ALA A 171 -29.95 -20.13 12.78
C ALA A 171 -31.33 -19.91 13.44
N GLU A 172 -31.56 -18.78 14.12
CA GLU A 172 -32.84 -18.44 14.75
C GLU A 172 -33.84 -17.74 13.81
N ALA A 173 -33.44 -17.37 12.59
CA ALA A 173 -34.32 -16.77 11.59
C ALA A 173 -35.07 -17.83 10.77
N ASP A 174 -36.06 -18.50 11.38
CA ASP A 174 -36.98 -19.43 10.70
C ASP A 174 -38.15 -18.67 10.01
N PRO A 175 -38.37 -18.83 8.68
CA PRO A 175 -39.42 -18.09 7.96
C PRO A 175 -40.86 -18.60 8.19
N THR A 176 -41.10 -19.53 9.13
CA THR A 176 -42.42 -20.19 9.31
C THR A 176 -43.13 -19.98 10.65
N ALA A 177 -42.64 -19.13 11.55
CA ALA A 177 -43.32 -18.93 12.85
C ALA A 177 -44.56 -17.99 12.73
N PRO A 178 -45.74 -18.37 13.25
CA PRO A 178 -46.93 -17.53 13.20
C PRO A 178 -46.85 -16.37 14.19
N ALA A 179 -47.37 -15.21 13.80
CA ALA A 179 -47.41 -14.01 14.63
C ALA A 179 -48.29 -14.22 15.88
N THR A 180 -47.65 -14.24 17.06
CA THR A 180 -48.35 -14.13 18.35
C THR A 180 -47.98 -12.83 19.04
N THR A 181 -49.03 -12.12 19.45
CA THR A 181 -49.01 -10.84 20.15
C THR A 181 -48.48 -11.00 21.58
N GLU A 182 -47.31 -10.44 21.89
CA GLU A 182 -46.87 -10.18 23.28
C GLU A 182 -46.25 -8.78 23.42
N ALA A 183 -46.42 -8.23 24.63
CA ALA A 183 -46.14 -6.87 25.07
C ALA A 183 -44.61 -6.60 25.29
N PRO A 184 -44.18 -5.35 25.56
CA PRO A 184 -42.83 -4.88 25.24
C PRO A 184 -41.78 -5.52 26.16
N ARG A 185 -40.77 -6.15 25.54
CA ARG A 185 -39.54 -6.60 26.19
C ARG A 185 -38.48 -5.52 26.02
N ASP A 186 -37.69 -5.31 27.06
CA ASP A 186 -36.65 -4.29 27.17
C ASP A 186 -35.74 -4.25 25.93
N ASP A 187 -35.44 -3.04 25.46
CA ASP A 187 -34.66 -2.70 24.26
C ASP A 187 -33.17 -3.08 24.37
N ASP A 188 -32.84 -4.38 24.41
CA ASP A 188 -31.45 -4.88 24.27
C ASP A 188 -31.33 -6.08 23.32
N ASP A 189 -32.39 -6.39 22.55
CA ASP A 189 -32.44 -7.50 21.59
C ASP A 189 -32.22 -7.00 20.14
N ALA A 190 -31.23 -6.14 19.95
CA ALA A 190 -30.78 -5.79 18.60
C ALA A 190 -30.14 -7.05 17.97
N PRO A 191 -30.62 -7.52 16.80
CA PRO A 191 -30.04 -8.70 16.18
C PRO A 191 -28.54 -8.50 15.98
N LEU A 192 -27.71 -9.40 16.53
CA LEU A 192 -26.26 -9.32 16.39
C LEU A 192 -25.91 -9.24 14.90
N PRO A 193 -24.96 -8.37 14.49
CA PRO A 193 -24.69 -8.12 13.08
C PRO A 193 -24.19 -9.39 12.39
N ALA A 194 -24.67 -9.61 11.16
CA ALA A 194 -24.19 -10.68 10.29
C ALA A 194 -22.67 -10.52 10.07
N TYR A 195 -21.95 -11.64 10.15
CA TYR A 195 -20.51 -11.65 9.90
C TYR A 195 -20.23 -11.20 8.45
N PRO A 196 -19.31 -10.25 8.21
CA PRO A 196 -19.17 -9.66 6.89
C PRO A 196 -18.42 -10.58 5.93
N THR A 197 -18.84 -10.53 4.66
CA THR A 197 -18.01 -10.98 3.54
C THR A 197 -16.99 -9.90 3.19
N TYR A 198 -15.97 -10.26 2.40
CA TYR A 198 -15.03 -9.27 1.85
C TYR A 198 -15.75 -8.15 1.10
N ALA A 199 -16.70 -8.50 0.22
CA ALA A 199 -17.49 -7.53 -0.54
C ALA A 199 -18.33 -6.62 0.35
N SER A 200 -19.04 -7.17 1.35
CA SER A 200 -19.88 -6.35 2.23
C SER A 200 -19.04 -5.45 3.14
N PHE A 201 -17.90 -5.95 3.61
CA PHE A 201 -16.96 -5.17 4.41
C PHE A 201 -16.36 -4.02 3.60
N LEU A 202 -15.81 -4.32 2.41
CA LEU A 202 -15.20 -3.31 1.55
C LEU A 202 -16.23 -2.26 1.12
N HIS A 203 -17.45 -2.67 0.78
CA HIS A 203 -18.53 -1.74 0.47
C HIS A 203 -18.84 -0.83 1.67
N ALA A 204 -18.94 -1.36 2.89
CA ALA A 204 -19.13 -0.55 4.08
C ALA A 204 -17.96 0.41 4.31
N LEU A 205 -16.71 -0.04 4.15
CA LEU A 205 -15.52 0.78 4.31
C LEU A 205 -15.53 1.99 3.35
N VAL A 206 -15.79 1.77 2.06
CA VAL A 206 -15.72 2.86 1.07
C VAL A 206 -16.93 3.78 1.06
N THR A 207 -18.08 3.34 1.57
CA THR A 207 -19.29 4.17 1.66
C THR A 207 -19.41 4.93 2.98
N THR A 208 -18.90 4.39 4.09
CA THR A 208 -18.91 5.06 5.41
C THR A 208 -17.76 6.05 5.58
N ALA A 209 -16.67 5.92 4.83
CA ALA A 209 -15.55 6.88 4.84
C ALA A 209 -15.90 8.29 4.31
N GLY A 210 -17.15 8.54 3.92
CA GLY A 210 -17.66 9.77 3.31
C GLY A 210 -17.89 10.98 4.24
N ALA A 211 -17.26 11.06 5.41
CA ALA A 211 -17.31 12.25 6.29
C ALA A 211 -16.03 13.11 6.23
N ALA A 212 -15.45 13.29 5.03
CA ALA A 212 -14.34 14.23 4.82
C ALA A 212 -14.50 15.01 3.49
N ASP A 213 -14.73 16.33 3.67
CA ASP A 213 -14.66 17.52 2.79
C ASP A 213 -15.13 17.46 1.30
N PRO A 214 -16.27 18.11 0.95
CA PRO A 214 -16.90 18.08 -0.38
C PRO A 214 -16.35 19.11 -1.40
N ALA A 215 -15.04 19.31 -1.50
CA ALA A 215 -14.47 20.42 -2.28
C ALA A 215 -13.85 20.07 -3.65
N ALA A 216 -13.86 18.82 -4.14
CA ALA A 216 -13.05 18.45 -5.31
C ALA A 216 -13.71 17.58 -6.39
N ALA A 217 -15.03 17.68 -6.60
CA ALA A 217 -15.72 16.95 -7.66
C ALA A 217 -16.07 17.84 -8.86
N ALA A 218 -15.20 17.85 -9.89
CA ALA A 218 -15.61 18.24 -11.23
C ALA A 218 -14.81 17.51 -12.33
N ALA A 219 -15.58 16.79 -13.16
CA ALA A 219 -15.32 16.32 -14.52
C ALA A 219 -14.28 15.20 -14.74
N SER A 220 -14.78 14.01 -15.08
CA SER A 220 -15.00 13.62 -16.50
C SER A 220 -14.99 12.10 -16.60
N ALA A 221 -16.15 11.53 -16.93
CA ALA A 221 -16.31 10.13 -17.30
C ALA A 221 -15.49 9.83 -18.57
N ASP A 222 -14.53 8.92 -18.48
CA ASP A 222 -14.12 8.13 -19.63
C ASP A 222 -13.69 6.71 -19.21
N ARG A 223 -13.96 5.79 -20.13
CA ARG A 223 -14.10 4.32 -20.04
C ARG A 223 -13.27 3.58 -18.98
N LEU A 224 -13.94 2.68 -18.25
CA LEU A 224 -13.33 1.44 -17.74
C LEU A 224 -12.64 0.74 -18.92
N VAL A 225 -11.30 0.70 -18.90
CA VAL A 225 -10.55 -0.33 -19.62
C VAL A 225 -10.07 -1.31 -18.56
N VAL A 226 -10.88 -2.34 -18.35
CA VAL A 226 -10.44 -3.61 -17.73
C VAL A 226 -9.81 -4.41 -18.86
N ASP A 227 -8.53 -4.74 -18.74
CA ASP A 227 -7.82 -5.57 -19.73
C ASP A 227 -8.49 -6.94 -19.93
N GLU A 228 -8.33 -7.47 -21.14
CA GLU A 228 -9.18 -8.43 -21.88
C GLU A 228 -9.25 -9.89 -21.39
N ASP A 229 -9.00 -10.18 -20.10
CA ASP A 229 -9.14 -11.54 -19.53
C ASP A 229 -10.37 -11.72 -18.64
N PHE A 230 -11.30 -10.75 -18.61
CA PHE A 230 -12.61 -10.94 -18.00
C PHE A 230 -13.52 -11.69 -18.98
N ASP A 231 -13.72 -12.98 -18.73
CA ASP A 231 -14.73 -13.77 -19.42
C ASP A 231 -16.09 -13.03 -19.33
N SER A 232 -16.61 -12.65 -20.49
CA SER A 232 -17.57 -11.56 -20.65
C SER A 232 -19.02 -11.97 -20.34
N ALA A 233 -19.26 -12.59 -19.18
CA ALA A 233 -20.58 -13.08 -18.79
C ALA A 233 -21.10 -12.59 -17.42
N ASP A 234 -20.22 -12.13 -16.52
CA ASP A 234 -20.64 -11.70 -15.18
C ASP A 234 -20.71 -10.17 -15.04
N ALA A 235 -21.79 -9.69 -14.43
CA ALA A 235 -21.94 -8.28 -14.09
C ALA A 235 -20.83 -7.84 -13.11
N VAL A 236 -20.21 -6.68 -13.36
CA VAL A 236 -19.21 -6.11 -12.45
C VAL A 236 -19.81 -5.99 -11.04
N PRO A 237 -19.18 -6.55 -9.99
CA PRO A 237 -19.68 -6.44 -8.64
C PRO A 237 -19.91 -4.99 -8.22
N ALA A 238 -21.06 -4.69 -7.62
CA ALA A 238 -21.44 -3.33 -7.21
C ALA A 238 -20.40 -2.67 -6.27
N VAL A 239 -19.68 -3.48 -5.48
CA VAL A 239 -18.59 -3.01 -4.62
C VAL A 239 -17.43 -2.42 -5.41
N LEU A 240 -17.08 -2.95 -6.58
CA LEU A 240 -15.99 -2.40 -7.42
C LEU A 240 -16.39 -1.04 -8.00
N VAL A 241 -17.66 -0.85 -8.34
CA VAL A 241 -18.20 0.45 -8.75
C VAL A 241 -18.13 1.46 -7.60
N ALA A 242 -18.45 1.03 -6.37
CA ALA A 242 -18.34 1.89 -5.18
C ALA A 242 -16.87 2.27 -4.89
N VAL A 243 -15.93 1.34 -5.05
CA VAL A 243 -14.48 1.60 -4.93
C VAL A 243 -14.03 2.62 -5.96
N GLN A 244 -14.39 2.44 -7.23
CA GLN A 244 -14.06 3.39 -8.30
C GLN A 244 -14.57 4.79 -7.98
N LYS A 245 -15.87 4.90 -7.65
CA LYS A 245 -16.48 6.18 -7.30
C LYS A 245 -15.74 6.85 -6.13
N ARG A 246 -15.38 6.07 -5.10
CA ARG A 246 -14.65 6.59 -3.96
C ARG A 246 -13.26 7.11 -4.35
N LEU A 247 -12.55 6.41 -5.22
CA LEU A 247 -11.24 6.84 -5.73
C LEU A 247 -11.35 8.14 -6.54
N GLU A 248 -12.40 8.29 -7.34
CA GLU A 248 -12.69 9.54 -8.06
C GLU A 248 -12.98 10.69 -7.08
N GLU A 249 -13.81 10.47 -6.05
CA GLU A 249 -14.16 11.46 -5.02
C GLU A 249 -12.93 11.98 -4.24
N ILE A 250 -11.95 11.11 -3.98
CA ILE A 250 -10.71 11.48 -3.26
C ILE A 250 -9.57 11.92 -4.19
N GLY A 251 -9.85 12.17 -5.48
CA GLY A 251 -8.89 12.74 -6.43
C GLY A 251 -7.89 11.73 -7.04
N LEU A 252 -8.11 10.43 -6.87
CA LEU A 252 -7.29 9.34 -7.41
C LEU A 252 -7.89 8.70 -8.67
N GLY A 253 -8.77 9.40 -9.39
CA GLY A 253 -9.46 8.90 -10.58
C GLY A 253 -8.52 8.38 -11.68
N LYS A 254 -7.32 8.97 -11.84
CA LYS A 254 -6.33 8.54 -12.85
C LYS A 254 -5.79 7.13 -12.62
N ASP A 255 -5.68 6.73 -11.35
CA ASP A 255 -5.19 5.40 -10.95
C ASP A 255 -6.34 4.43 -10.60
N ALA A 256 -7.59 4.89 -10.67
CA ALA A 256 -8.75 4.15 -10.19
C ALA A 256 -8.87 2.77 -10.84
N ALA A 257 -8.69 2.68 -12.16
CA ALA A 257 -8.74 1.41 -12.89
C ALA A 257 -7.70 0.39 -12.37
N ARG A 258 -6.47 0.82 -12.09
CA ARG A 258 -5.40 -0.04 -11.56
C ARG A 258 -5.73 -0.54 -10.16
N VAL A 259 -6.22 0.36 -9.31
CA VAL A 259 -6.60 0.03 -7.93
C VAL A 259 -7.79 -0.93 -7.92
N VAL A 260 -8.82 -0.67 -8.72
CA VAL A 260 -10.01 -1.55 -8.86
C VAL A 260 -9.61 -2.94 -9.35
N ASN A 261 -8.72 -3.02 -10.34
CA ASN A 261 -8.17 -4.30 -10.81
C ASN A 261 -7.44 -5.04 -9.66
N ALA A 262 -6.55 -4.36 -8.93
CA ALA A 262 -5.86 -4.95 -7.79
C ALA A 262 -6.82 -5.42 -6.69
N VAL A 263 -7.85 -4.63 -6.35
CA VAL A 263 -8.89 -5.00 -5.38
C VAL A 263 -9.64 -6.27 -5.81
N SER A 264 -10.02 -6.34 -7.09
CA SER A 264 -10.69 -7.50 -7.66
C SER A 264 -9.79 -8.74 -7.62
N TRP A 265 -8.54 -8.62 -8.11
CA TRP A 265 -7.58 -9.71 -8.18
C TRP A 265 -7.18 -10.26 -6.79
N LEU A 266 -7.05 -9.38 -5.79
CA LEU A 266 -6.82 -9.77 -4.40
C LEU A 266 -8.02 -10.49 -3.77
N GLY A 267 -9.18 -10.53 -4.43
CA GLY A 267 -10.41 -11.14 -3.91
C GLY A 267 -11.10 -10.29 -2.83
N LEU A 268 -10.78 -9.00 -2.74
CA LEU A 268 -11.38 -8.08 -1.76
C LEU A 268 -12.84 -7.74 -2.09
N ALA A 269 -13.29 -8.03 -3.31
CA ALA A 269 -14.67 -7.91 -3.75
C ALA A 269 -15.44 -9.25 -3.73
N GLY A 270 -14.86 -10.30 -3.13
CA GLY A 270 -15.46 -11.64 -3.08
C GLY A 270 -16.59 -11.76 -2.06
N ASN A 271 -17.50 -12.72 -2.28
CA ASN A 271 -18.59 -13.05 -1.35
C ASN A 271 -18.16 -14.03 -0.24
N GLU A 272 -16.87 -14.33 -0.15
CA GLU A 272 -16.29 -15.15 0.91
C GLU A 272 -16.36 -14.39 2.25
N ASP A 273 -16.62 -15.12 3.35
CA ASP A 273 -16.51 -14.57 4.70
C ASP A 273 -15.08 -14.09 4.96
N VAL A 274 -14.94 -12.99 5.71
CA VAL A 274 -13.63 -12.56 6.21
C VAL A 274 -13.04 -13.66 7.15
N PRO A 275 -11.70 -13.82 7.24
CA PRO A 275 -11.12 -14.81 8.15
C PRO A 275 -11.34 -14.46 9.62
N ASP A 276 -11.61 -15.48 10.44
CA ASP A 276 -11.69 -15.34 11.89
C ASP A 276 -10.39 -14.81 12.48
N GLY A 277 -10.49 -13.91 13.46
CA GLY A 277 -9.34 -13.27 14.10
C GLY A 277 -8.76 -12.08 13.33
N THR A 278 -9.34 -11.73 12.17
CA THR A 278 -9.04 -10.46 11.49
C THR A 278 -9.62 -9.31 12.32
N SER A 279 -8.77 -8.44 12.87
CA SER A 279 -9.23 -7.35 13.76
C SER A 279 -9.28 -5.99 13.06
N SER A 280 -8.44 -5.78 12.05
CA SER A 280 -8.27 -4.49 11.37
C SER A 280 -8.31 -4.63 9.85
N CYS A 281 -8.50 -3.49 9.15
CA CYS A 281 -8.42 -3.46 7.69
C CYS A 281 -7.04 -3.90 7.19
N PHE A 282 -6.00 -3.55 7.95
CA PHE A 282 -4.62 -3.91 7.65
C PHE A 282 -4.37 -5.43 7.74
N ASP A 283 -4.93 -6.10 8.75
CA ASP A 283 -4.83 -7.56 8.87
C ASP A 283 -5.54 -8.25 7.70
N LEU A 284 -6.72 -7.74 7.30
CA LEU A 284 -7.49 -8.24 6.17
C LEU A 284 -6.68 -8.15 4.86
N LEU A 285 -6.03 -7.01 4.62
CA LEU A 285 -5.19 -6.81 3.45
C LEU A 285 -3.96 -7.72 3.49
N CYS A 286 -3.28 -7.83 4.65
CA CYS A 286 -2.12 -8.72 4.82
C CYS A 286 -2.47 -10.17 4.47
N HIS A 287 -3.61 -10.66 4.96
CA HIS A 287 -4.08 -12.01 4.69
C HIS A 287 -4.26 -12.26 3.19
N ARG A 288 -4.99 -11.39 2.49
CA ARG A 288 -5.19 -11.55 1.03
C ARG A 288 -3.91 -11.47 0.24
N MET A 289 -3.03 -10.55 0.60
CA MET A 289 -1.71 -10.43 -0.02
C MET A 289 -0.84 -11.66 0.23
N GLU A 290 -0.89 -12.24 1.42
CA GLU A 290 -0.20 -13.49 1.73
C GLU A 290 -0.74 -14.67 0.93
N GLU A 291 -2.05 -14.78 0.77
CA GLU A 291 -2.66 -15.86 -0.01
C GLU A 291 -2.34 -15.76 -1.50
N ARG A 292 -2.44 -14.55 -2.07
CA ARG A 292 -2.46 -14.35 -3.52
C ARG A 292 -1.10 -14.05 -4.12
N MET A 293 -0.18 -13.45 -3.36
CA MET A 293 1.09 -12.92 -3.91
C MET A 293 2.31 -13.74 -3.49
N LYS A 294 2.18 -15.07 -3.40
CA LYS A 294 3.30 -15.99 -3.19
C LYS A 294 3.95 -16.37 -4.51
N PHE A 295 5.24 -16.71 -4.45
CA PHE A 295 5.90 -17.36 -5.58
C PHE A 295 5.37 -18.78 -5.77
N GLY A 296 5.05 -19.12 -7.02
CA GLY A 296 4.82 -20.48 -7.45
C GLY A 296 6.12 -21.32 -7.44
N PRO A 297 6.03 -22.66 -7.51
CA PRO A 297 7.19 -23.55 -7.34
C PRO A 297 8.33 -23.34 -8.35
N SER A 298 8.05 -22.83 -9.55
CA SER A 298 9.01 -22.61 -10.63
C SER A 298 9.34 -21.14 -10.89
N GLU A 299 8.73 -20.24 -10.15
CA GLU A 299 8.91 -18.80 -10.33
C GLU A 299 10.20 -18.31 -9.69
N ARG A 300 10.69 -17.16 -10.14
CA ARG A 300 11.95 -16.55 -9.68
C ARG A 300 11.75 -15.08 -9.38
#